data_AF-A0A7V7VGA7-F1
#
_entry.id   AF-A0A7V7VGA7-F1
#
_cell.length_a   1.000
_cell.length_b   1.000
_cell.length_c   1.000
_cell.angle_alpha   90.00
_cell.angle_beta   90.00
_cell.angle_gamma   90.00
#
_symmetry.space_group_name_H-M   'P 1'
#
loop_
_entity.id
_entity.type
_entity.pdbx_description
1 polymer ?
#
loop_
_entity_poly.entity_id
_entity_poly.type
_entity_poly.pdbx_seq_one_letter_code
_entity_poly.pdbx_strand_id
1 'polypeptide(L)'
;MSQPLPKIGKPATHALKHEGITTLEQIAQYDKQTLLKLHGVGPKAIQILEEALTNHSLSFKSSAPKDPQLPFELIGDLQCDNAPKRRVLLDYIIATATLDQQRLDELLNTSFQWKVPGYFTIEGKDKFYEELSAHPSELSTIEVKHNITHGKTGAIHGTLVDKAGKTAYFADFIEFENHSKTAKIKTVTSYVIMPEGDL
;
A
#
# COMPACT_ATOMS: atom_id res chain seq x y z
N MET A 1 6.30 -19.97 22.57
CA MET A 1 7.39 -20.79 21.99
C MET A 1 7.67 -20.26 20.60
N SER A 2 8.93 -20.08 20.23
CA SER A 2 9.29 -19.52 18.91
C SER A 2 9.13 -20.58 17.81
N GLN A 3 8.62 -20.17 16.65
CA GLN A 3 8.37 -21.06 15.53
C GLN A 3 9.64 -21.26 14.68
N PRO A 4 10.01 -22.51 14.34
CA PRO A 4 11.18 -22.77 13.50
C PRO A 4 10.96 -22.32 12.05
N LEU A 5 12.05 -22.07 11.33
CA LEU A 5 11.97 -21.72 9.90
C LEU A 5 11.41 -22.88 9.06
N PRO A 6 10.61 -22.58 8.02
CA PRO A 6 10.15 -23.57 7.06
C PRO A 6 11.33 -24.14 6.24
N LYS A 7 11.08 -25.26 5.55
CA LYS A 7 12.08 -25.82 4.63
C LYS A 7 12.26 -24.90 3.43
N ILE A 8 13.40 -24.23 3.36
CA ILE A 8 13.85 -23.42 2.22
C ILE A 8 15.12 -24.02 1.61
N GLY A 9 15.55 -23.50 0.46
CA GLY A 9 16.76 -23.99 -0.21
C GLY A 9 18.02 -23.81 0.64
N LYS A 10 18.98 -24.75 0.52
CA LYS A 10 20.24 -24.73 1.29
C LYS A 10 20.93 -23.36 1.32
N PRO A 11 21.07 -22.61 0.19
CA PRO A 11 21.70 -21.29 0.22
C PRO A 11 20.99 -20.29 1.14
N ALA A 12 19.66 -20.25 1.10
CA ALA A 12 18.87 -19.35 1.94
C ALA A 12 18.92 -19.77 3.42
N THR A 13 18.85 -21.08 3.70
CA THR A 13 19.01 -21.60 5.07
C THR A 13 20.36 -21.21 5.68
N HIS A 14 21.45 -21.32 4.90
CA HIS A 14 22.78 -20.94 5.35
C HIS A 14 22.91 -19.43 5.55
N ALA A 15 22.38 -18.62 4.62
CA ALA A 15 22.40 -17.17 4.72
C ALA A 15 21.67 -16.68 5.99
N LEU A 16 20.45 -17.16 6.25
CA LEU A 16 19.70 -16.79 7.44
C LEU A 16 20.40 -17.24 8.73
N LYS A 17 20.94 -18.45 8.75
CA LYS A 17 21.68 -18.96 9.92
C LYS A 17 22.95 -18.15 10.19
N HIS A 18 23.65 -17.71 9.15
CA HIS A 18 24.83 -16.85 9.27
C HIS A 18 24.48 -15.50 9.91
N GLU A 19 23.32 -14.93 9.57
CA GLU A 19 22.76 -13.74 10.21
C GLU A 19 22.13 -14.00 11.59
N GLY A 20 22.24 -15.21 12.13
CA GLY A 20 21.66 -15.59 13.43
C GLY A 20 20.13 -15.76 13.43
N ILE A 21 19.50 -15.71 12.26
CA ILE A 21 18.05 -15.83 12.09
C ILE A 21 17.67 -17.31 12.03
N THR A 22 16.93 -17.77 13.03
CA THR A 22 16.59 -19.20 13.21
C THR A 22 15.11 -19.46 13.45
N THR A 23 14.29 -18.39 13.55
CA THR A 23 12.86 -18.47 13.87
C THR A 23 12.02 -17.55 13.00
N LEU A 24 10.73 -17.85 12.85
CA LEU A 24 9.80 -17.00 12.09
C LEU A 24 9.59 -15.64 12.75
N GLU A 25 9.60 -15.57 14.08
CA GLU A 25 9.47 -14.30 14.81
C GLU A 25 10.65 -13.38 14.55
N GLN A 26 11.86 -13.92 14.40
CA GLN A 26 13.03 -13.15 13.98
C GLN A 26 12.89 -12.70 12.52
N ILE A 27 12.43 -13.56 11.62
CA ILE A 27 12.17 -13.18 10.22
C ILE A 27 11.16 -12.02 10.14
N ALA A 28 10.13 -12.03 10.98
CA ALA A 28 9.12 -10.97 11.05
C ALA A 28 9.70 -9.58 11.40
N GLN A 29 10.93 -9.50 11.93
CA GLN A 29 11.62 -8.24 12.23
C GLN A 29 12.30 -7.62 11.01
N TYR A 30 12.35 -8.32 9.88
CA TYR A 30 12.98 -7.85 8.65
C TYR A 30 11.93 -7.64 7.56
N ASP A 31 12.18 -6.66 6.70
CA ASP A 31 11.41 -6.48 5.48
C ASP A 31 11.96 -7.37 4.35
N LYS A 32 11.13 -7.56 3.31
CA LYS A 32 11.46 -8.42 2.17
C LYS A 32 12.71 -7.95 1.42
N GLN A 33 12.90 -6.64 1.28
CA GLN A 33 14.04 -6.09 0.52
C GLN A 33 15.35 -6.32 1.27
N THR A 34 15.34 -6.14 2.59
CA THR A 34 16.50 -6.41 3.45
C THR A 34 16.90 -7.87 3.39
N LEU A 35 15.93 -8.80 3.45
CA LEU A 35 16.22 -10.22 3.31
C LEU A 35 16.70 -10.60 1.90
N LEU A 36 16.18 -9.97 0.84
CA LEU A 36 16.64 -10.19 -0.54
C LEU A 36 18.08 -9.72 -0.80
N LYS A 37 18.61 -8.81 0.02
CA LYS A 37 20.01 -8.38 -0.06
C LYS A 37 20.98 -9.44 0.48
N LEU A 38 20.49 -10.42 1.25
CA LEU A 38 21.32 -11.49 1.78
C LEU A 38 21.72 -12.45 0.66
N HIS A 39 23.04 -12.62 0.47
CA HIS A 39 23.58 -13.51 -0.56
C HIS A 39 23.12 -14.96 -0.35
N GLY A 40 22.27 -15.46 -1.26
CA GLY A 40 21.68 -16.80 -1.20
C GLY A 40 20.18 -16.82 -0.87
N VAL A 41 19.59 -15.70 -0.45
CA VAL A 41 18.14 -15.55 -0.23
C VAL A 41 17.48 -15.03 -1.50
N GLY A 42 16.83 -15.93 -2.25
CA GLY A 42 16.12 -15.59 -3.48
C GLY A 42 14.61 -15.38 -3.29
N PRO A 43 13.90 -14.88 -4.33
CA PRO A 43 12.46 -14.63 -4.28
C PRO A 43 11.62 -15.85 -3.85
N LYS A 44 12.05 -17.06 -4.22
CA LYS A 44 11.39 -18.30 -3.81
C LYS A 44 11.47 -18.55 -2.30
N ALA A 45 12.59 -18.22 -1.66
CA ALA A 45 12.73 -18.34 -0.21
C ALA A 45 11.83 -17.32 0.50
N ILE A 46 11.76 -16.08 0.00
CA ILE A 46 10.87 -15.04 0.52
C ILE A 46 9.41 -15.48 0.44
N GLN A 47 8.97 -16.07 -0.68
CA GLN A 47 7.59 -16.55 -0.82
C GLN A 47 7.24 -17.62 0.22
N ILE A 48 8.12 -18.61 0.42
CA ILE A 48 7.90 -19.69 1.41
C ILE A 48 7.87 -19.13 2.83
N LEU A 49 8.74 -18.16 3.13
CA LEU A 49 8.77 -17.48 4.42
C LEU A 49 7.49 -16.66 4.64
N GLU A 50 6.97 -16.00 3.60
CA GLU A 50 5.70 -15.26 3.65
C GLU A 50 4.54 -16.17 4.03
N GLU A 51 4.39 -17.29 3.31
CA GLU A 51 3.34 -18.28 3.54
C GLU A 51 3.43 -18.82 4.98
N ALA A 52 4.64 -19.12 5.47
CA ALA A 52 4.85 -19.59 6.83
C ALA A 52 4.50 -18.53 7.89
N LEU A 53 4.88 -17.27 7.68
CA LEU A 53 4.51 -16.17 8.56
C LEU A 53 2.99 -16.03 8.66
N THR A 54 2.29 -16.01 7.52
CA THR A 54 0.83 -15.86 7.47
C THR A 54 0.11 -16.99 8.19
N ASN A 55 0.59 -18.23 8.06
CA ASN A 55 0.04 -19.39 8.77
C ASN A 55 0.14 -19.27 10.30
N HIS A 56 1.07 -18.45 10.79
CA HIS A 56 1.26 -18.15 12.21
C HIS A 56 0.75 -16.75 12.60
N SER A 57 -0.06 -16.12 11.76
CA SER A 57 -0.57 -14.76 11.95
C SER A 57 0.52 -13.70 12.15
N LEU A 58 1.69 -13.94 11.56
CA LEU A 58 2.82 -13.02 11.49
C LEU A 58 2.92 -12.44 10.07
N SER A 59 3.69 -11.37 9.92
CA SER A 59 4.04 -10.79 8.63
C SER A 59 5.49 -10.33 8.66
N PHE A 60 6.11 -10.12 7.49
CA PHE A 60 7.37 -9.39 7.44
C PHE A 60 7.20 -8.00 8.05
N LYS A 61 8.30 -7.43 8.53
CA LYS A 61 8.33 -6.01 8.84
C LYS A 61 8.01 -5.28 7.55
N SER A 62 6.99 -4.44 7.58
CA SER A 62 6.75 -3.56 6.44
C SER A 62 7.99 -2.66 6.28
N SER A 63 8.52 -2.58 5.06
CA SER A 63 9.47 -1.51 4.72
C SER A 63 8.75 -0.16 4.63
N ALA A 64 7.42 -0.17 4.52
CA ALA A 64 6.64 1.02 4.83
C ALA A 64 6.79 1.30 6.33
N PRO A 65 6.96 2.56 6.74
CA PRO A 65 6.92 2.91 8.16
C PRO A 65 5.74 2.18 8.84
N LYS A 66 5.96 1.60 10.03
CA LYS A 66 4.84 1.30 10.94
C LYS A 66 3.98 2.55 10.90
N ASP A 67 2.76 2.50 10.33
CA ASP A 67 2.00 3.73 10.11
C ASP A 67 2.00 4.47 11.46
N PRO A 68 2.72 5.60 11.57
CA PRO A 68 2.65 6.42 12.78
C PRO A 68 1.16 6.72 12.95
N GLN A 69 0.63 6.62 14.18
CA GLN A 69 -0.78 6.82 14.51
C GLN A 69 -1.46 7.70 13.46
N LEU A 70 -2.20 7.06 12.54
CA LEU A 70 -2.79 7.79 11.43
C LEU A 70 -3.64 8.92 12.02
N PRO A 71 -3.63 10.12 11.42
CA PRO A 71 -4.41 11.24 11.96
C PRO A 71 -5.93 11.02 11.84
N PHE A 72 -6.34 9.91 11.22
CA PHE A 72 -7.70 9.42 11.04
C PHE A 72 -7.79 7.93 11.35
N GLU A 73 -8.98 7.46 11.69
CA GLU A 73 -9.30 6.04 11.78
C GLU A 73 -9.41 5.43 10.36
N LEU A 74 -8.77 4.28 10.14
CA LEU A 74 -8.81 3.56 8.87
C LEU A 74 -9.48 2.19 9.09
N ILE A 75 -10.62 1.96 8.44
CA ILE A 75 -11.46 0.77 8.63
C ILE A 75 -11.91 0.16 7.30
N GLY A 76 -12.44 -1.07 7.35
CA GLY A 76 -13.08 -1.75 6.21
C GLY A 76 -12.23 -2.85 5.54
N ASP A 77 -12.31 -2.94 4.21
CA ASP A 77 -11.58 -3.92 3.38
C ASP A 77 -10.08 -3.57 3.25
N LEU A 78 -9.37 -3.78 4.35
CA LEU A 78 -7.93 -3.49 4.48
C LEU A 78 -7.05 -4.71 4.22
N GLN A 79 -7.66 -5.89 4.02
CA GLN A 79 -6.93 -7.14 3.85
C GLN A 79 -6.19 -7.17 2.51
N CYS A 80 -4.95 -7.64 2.56
CA CYS A 80 -4.08 -7.74 1.40
C CYS A 80 -3.77 -9.21 1.12
N ASP A 81 -4.78 -10.00 0.78
CA ASP A 81 -4.63 -11.44 0.53
C ASP A 81 -3.76 -11.69 -0.72
N ASN A 82 -2.46 -11.99 -0.54
CA ASN A 82 -1.51 -12.37 -1.59
C ASN A 82 -1.54 -11.52 -2.88
N ALA A 83 -2.08 -10.30 -2.82
CA ALA A 83 -2.31 -9.39 -3.93
C ALA A 83 -1.57 -8.07 -3.65
N PRO A 84 -0.27 -7.99 -4.02
CA PRO A 84 0.58 -6.84 -3.70
C PRO A 84 0.00 -5.49 -4.16
N LYS A 85 -0.79 -5.49 -5.24
CA LYS A 85 -1.40 -4.28 -5.78
C LYS A 85 -2.54 -3.74 -4.91
N ARG A 86 -3.26 -4.58 -4.15
CA ARG A 86 -4.28 -4.11 -3.18
C ARG A 86 -3.63 -3.25 -2.11
N ARG A 87 -2.42 -3.63 -1.67
CA ARG A 87 -1.64 -2.83 -0.72
C ARG A 87 -1.22 -1.49 -1.33
N VAL A 88 -0.80 -1.47 -2.59
CA VAL A 88 -0.47 -0.22 -3.30
C VAL A 88 -1.66 0.74 -3.37
N LEU A 89 -2.86 0.24 -3.64
CA LEU A 89 -4.10 1.04 -3.61
C LEU A 89 -4.35 1.67 -2.23
N LEU A 90 -4.22 0.87 -1.17
CA LEU A 90 -4.40 1.36 0.19
C LEU A 90 -3.32 2.38 0.59
N ASP A 91 -2.06 2.08 0.26
CA ASP A 91 -0.93 2.97 0.52
C ASP A 91 -1.07 4.31 -0.23
N TYR A 92 -1.65 4.29 -1.44
CA TYR A 92 -1.98 5.50 -2.19
C TYR A 92 -3.01 6.34 -1.45
N ILE A 93 -4.15 5.77 -1.01
CA ILE A 93 -5.18 6.49 -0.25
C ILE A 93 -4.62 7.08 1.06
N ILE A 94 -3.79 6.32 1.78
CA ILE A 94 -3.14 6.82 2.99
C ILE A 94 -2.21 7.99 2.65
N ALA A 95 -1.34 7.82 1.65
CA ALA A 95 -0.35 8.83 1.29
C ALA A 95 -0.97 10.13 0.79
N THR A 96 -2.09 10.06 0.06
CA THR A 96 -2.84 11.26 -0.34
C THR A 96 -3.48 11.95 0.87
N ALA A 97 -4.10 11.18 1.76
CA ALA A 97 -4.75 11.71 2.97
C ALA A 97 -3.76 12.30 3.99
N THR A 98 -2.53 11.77 4.06
CA THR A 98 -1.49 12.25 4.98
C THR A 98 -0.49 13.22 4.33
N LEU A 99 -0.67 13.54 3.04
CA LEU A 99 0.30 14.33 2.24
C LEU A 99 1.73 13.77 2.34
N ASP A 100 1.89 12.45 2.30
CA ASP A 100 3.19 11.78 2.36
C ASP A 100 3.86 11.78 0.98
N GLN A 101 4.60 12.85 0.67
CA GLN A 101 5.26 13.03 -0.62
C GLN A 101 6.24 11.90 -0.96
N GLN A 102 6.99 11.41 0.04
CA GLN A 102 7.96 10.35 -0.20
C GLN A 102 7.27 9.06 -0.63
N ARG A 103 6.18 8.69 0.05
CA ARG A 103 5.40 7.50 -0.30
C ARG A 103 4.72 7.67 -1.66
N LEU A 104 4.20 8.86 -1.97
CA LEU A 104 3.67 9.15 -3.32
C LEU A 104 4.75 8.99 -4.40
N ASP A 105 5.97 9.44 -4.17
CA ASP A 105 7.09 9.26 -5.11
C ASP A 105 7.46 7.79 -5.38
N GLU A 106 7.32 6.94 -4.36
CA GLU A 106 7.55 5.50 -4.47
C GLU A 106 6.43 4.83 -5.28
N LEU A 107 5.17 5.23 -5.07
CA LEU A 107 3.98 4.62 -5.67
C LEU A 107 3.67 5.11 -7.09
N LEU A 108 3.94 6.38 -7.40
CA LEU A 108 3.53 7.02 -8.65
C LEU A 108 4.62 7.00 -9.73
N ASN A 109 4.22 6.74 -10.96
CA ASN A 109 5.08 6.84 -12.14
C ASN A 109 5.42 8.33 -12.42
N THR A 110 6.57 8.60 -13.05
CA THR A 110 6.98 9.98 -13.41
C THR A 110 6.02 10.67 -14.38
N SER A 111 5.39 9.90 -15.28
CA SER A 111 4.33 10.33 -16.20
C SER A 111 2.91 10.11 -15.64
N PHE A 112 2.76 10.14 -14.31
CA PHE A 112 1.49 9.97 -13.64
C PHE A 112 0.43 10.97 -14.11
N GLN A 113 -0.81 10.51 -14.23
CA GLN A 113 -1.98 11.35 -14.53
C GLN A 113 -3.09 11.14 -13.49
N TRP A 114 -3.61 12.23 -12.95
CA TRP A 114 -4.81 12.22 -12.14
C TRP A 114 -5.96 12.86 -12.92
N LYS A 115 -7.10 12.17 -13.00
CA LYS A 115 -8.26 12.56 -13.80
C LYS A 115 -9.49 12.64 -12.91
N VAL A 116 -10.19 13.78 -12.97
CA VAL A 116 -11.51 13.94 -12.36
C VAL A 116 -12.47 14.26 -13.51
N PRO A 117 -13.19 13.26 -14.06
CA PRO A 117 -13.99 13.44 -15.26
C PRO A 117 -15.00 14.57 -15.14
N GLY A 118 -15.03 15.46 -16.13
CA GLY A 118 -15.89 16.64 -16.15
C GLY A 118 -15.32 17.87 -15.44
N TYR A 119 -14.18 17.74 -14.75
CA TYR A 119 -13.56 18.84 -14.00
C TYR A 119 -12.15 19.14 -14.49
N PHE A 120 -11.19 18.23 -14.29
CA PHE A 120 -9.79 18.49 -14.64
C PHE A 120 -8.97 17.22 -14.89
N THR A 121 -7.76 17.43 -15.41
CA THR A 121 -6.70 16.43 -15.46
C THR A 121 -5.39 17.08 -15.06
N ILE A 122 -4.68 16.45 -14.13
CA ILE A 122 -3.35 16.86 -13.67
C ILE A 122 -2.33 15.85 -14.17
N GLU A 123 -1.27 16.35 -14.78
CA GLU A 123 -0.16 15.54 -15.29
C GLU A 123 1.12 15.83 -14.50
N GLY A 124 1.76 14.76 -14.03
CA GLY A 124 2.96 14.80 -13.22
C GLY A 124 2.67 14.75 -11.72
N LYS A 125 3.50 13.98 -11.00
CA LYS A 125 3.39 13.76 -9.55
C LYS A 125 3.61 15.04 -8.72
N ASP A 126 4.44 15.97 -9.21
CA ASP A 126 4.74 17.22 -8.49
C ASP A 126 3.51 18.13 -8.46
N LYS A 127 2.87 18.35 -9.61
CA LYS A 127 1.61 19.11 -9.70
C LYS A 127 0.46 18.44 -8.95
N PHE A 128 0.43 17.10 -8.97
CA PHE A 128 -0.55 16.36 -8.16
C PHE A 128 -0.37 16.63 -6.67
N TYR A 129 0.87 16.59 -6.18
CA TYR A 129 1.18 16.89 -4.78
C TYR A 129 0.87 18.34 -4.40
N GLU A 130 1.18 19.30 -5.29
CA GLU A 130 0.81 20.72 -5.11
C GLU A 130 -0.71 20.89 -4.94
N GLU A 131 -1.50 20.24 -5.79
CA GLU A 131 -2.97 20.30 -5.73
C GLU A 131 -3.52 19.71 -4.42
N LEU A 132 -3.00 18.56 -3.99
CA LEU A 132 -3.37 17.96 -2.69
C LEU A 132 -3.00 18.87 -1.52
N SER A 133 -1.81 19.47 -1.56
CA SER A 133 -1.30 20.35 -0.50
C SER A 133 -2.06 21.67 -0.42
N ALA A 134 -2.62 22.14 -1.53
CA ALA A 134 -3.49 23.32 -1.57
C ALA A 134 -4.87 23.06 -0.94
N HIS A 135 -5.31 21.80 -0.90
CA HIS A 135 -6.62 21.39 -0.38
C HIS A 135 -6.49 20.28 0.69
N PRO A 136 -5.83 20.55 1.83
CA PRO A 136 -5.66 19.56 2.86
C PRO A 136 -7.02 19.14 3.44
N SER A 137 -7.23 17.83 3.56
CA SER A 137 -8.44 17.29 4.17
C SER A 137 -8.17 16.90 5.61
N GLU A 138 -8.90 17.49 6.55
CA GLU A 138 -8.87 17.06 7.95
C GLU A 138 -9.83 15.88 8.18
N LEU A 139 -9.37 14.69 7.82
CA LEU A 139 -10.16 13.47 7.96
C LEU A 139 -10.20 13.00 9.41
N SER A 140 -11.37 12.49 9.83
CA SER A 140 -11.54 11.71 11.04
C SER A 140 -11.55 10.21 10.74
N THR A 141 -12.16 9.80 9.62
CA THR A 141 -12.30 8.39 9.24
C THR A 141 -12.15 8.20 7.73
N ILE A 142 -11.48 7.12 7.35
CA ILE A 142 -11.52 6.53 6.00
C ILE A 142 -12.06 5.11 6.14
N GLU A 143 -13.23 4.85 5.55
CA GLU A 143 -13.77 3.50 5.40
C GLU A 143 -13.55 3.02 3.96
N VAL A 144 -12.76 1.96 3.80
CA VAL A 144 -12.60 1.27 2.51
C VAL A 144 -13.67 0.20 2.37
N LYS A 145 -14.56 0.32 1.39
CA LYS A 145 -15.65 -0.66 1.19
C LYS A 145 -15.19 -1.85 0.35
N HIS A 146 -14.50 -1.58 -0.74
CA HIS A 146 -13.88 -2.61 -1.56
C HIS A 146 -12.54 -2.12 -2.09
N ASN A 147 -11.57 -3.03 -2.12
CA ASN A 147 -10.26 -2.84 -2.72
C ASN A 147 -9.95 -4.04 -3.62
N ILE A 148 -10.03 -3.84 -4.95
CA ILE A 148 -9.91 -4.92 -5.92
C ILE A 148 -8.83 -4.62 -6.96
N THR A 149 -8.14 -5.66 -7.43
CA THR A 149 -7.12 -5.52 -8.47
C THR A 149 -7.13 -6.69 -9.44
N HIS A 150 -6.91 -6.43 -10.72
CA HIS A 150 -6.74 -7.46 -11.75
C HIS A 150 -5.74 -7.01 -12.82
N GLY A 151 -4.66 -7.78 -13.02
CA GLY A 151 -3.67 -7.46 -14.06
C GLY A 151 -3.02 -6.08 -13.87
N LYS A 152 -3.32 -5.13 -14.77
CA LYS A 152 -2.82 -3.73 -14.70
C LYS A 152 -3.84 -2.75 -14.12
N THR A 153 -5.01 -3.21 -13.69
CA THR A 153 -6.06 -2.32 -13.17
C THR A 153 -6.33 -2.59 -11.70
N GLY A 154 -6.82 -1.55 -11.02
CA GLY A 154 -7.35 -1.63 -9.67
C GLY A 154 -8.52 -0.69 -9.50
N ALA A 155 -9.36 -0.96 -8.51
CA ALA A 155 -10.40 -0.05 -8.06
C ALA A 155 -10.48 -0.09 -6.54
N ILE A 156 -10.57 1.09 -5.93
CA ILE A 156 -10.80 1.27 -4.50
C ILE A 156 -11.87 2.31 -4.29
N HIS A 157 -12.83 2.03 -3.42
CA HIS A 157 -13.90 2.97 -3.12
C HIS A 157 -14.34 2.86 -1.68
N GLY A 158 -14.98 3.91 -1.20
CA GLY A 158 -15.35 4.01 0.20
C GLY A 158 -15.94 5.33 0.58
N THR A 159 -15.82 5.62 1.87
CA THR A 159 -16.37 6.80 2.50
C THR A 159 -15.27 7.53 3.26
N LEU A 160 -15.22 8.84 3.09
CA LEU A 160 -14.37 9.77 3.84
C LEU A 160 -15.28 10.54 4.79
N VAL A 161 -14.89 10.65 6.07
CA VAL A 161 -15.57 11.49 7.04
C VAL A 161 -14.54 12.49 7.56
N ASP A 162 -14.86 13.78 7.48
CA ASP A 162 -14.00 14.81 8.05
C ASP A 162 -14.17 14.94 9.58
N LYS A 163 -13.37 15.78 10.23
CA LYS A 163 -13.49 16.03 11.69
C LYS A 163 -14.77 16.78 12.09
N ALA A 164 -15.46 17.42 11.15
CA ALA A 164 -16.77 18.03 11.38
C ALA A 164 -17.93 17.02 11.22
N GLY A 165 -17.64 15.79 10.77
CA GLY A 165 -18.62 14.75 10.50
C GLY A 165 -19.23 14.80 9.10
N LYS A 166 -18.76 15.69 8.22
CA LYS A 166 -19.19 15.74 6.82
C LYS A 166 -18.68 14.49 6.10
N THR A 167 -19.56 13.89 5.34
CA THR A 167 -19.28 12.65 4.61
C THR A 167 -19.04 12.97 3.13
N ALA A 168 -18.01 12.36 2.55
CA ALA A 168 -17.82 12.27 1.10
C ALA A 168 -17.69 10.79 0.69
N TYR A 169 -18.11 10.47 -0.52
CA TYR A 169 -17.95 9.15 -1.13
C TYR A 169 -16.93 9.25 -2.24
N PHE A 170 -16.01 8.29 -2.30
CA PHE A 170 -14.99 8.27 -3.35
C PHE A 170 -14.96 6.93 -4.07
N ALA A 171 -14.59 6.96 -5.34
CA ALA A 171 -14.21 5.79 -6.12
C ALA A 171 -13.03 6.16 -7.02
N ASP A 172 -11.92 5.44 -6.84
CA ASP A 172 -10.70 5.60 -7.62
C ASP A 172 -10.46 4.36 -8.49
N PHE A 173 -10.35 4.59 -9.80
CA PHE A 173 -9.95 3.60 -10.78
C PHE A 173 -8.48 3.82 -11.16
N ILE A 174 -7.67 2.80 -10.97
CA ILE A 174 -6.22 2.88 -11.05
C ILE A 174 -5.71 2.02 -12.19
N GLU A 175 -4.82 2.60 -13.00
CA GLU A 175 -4.04 1.89 -14.01
C GLU A 175 -2.56 1.90 -13.63
N PHE A 176 -1.97 0.71 -13.61
CA PHE A 176 -0.55 0.49 -13.38
C PHE A 176 0.22 0.51 -14.71
N GLU A 177 1.47 0.95 -14.66
CA GLU A 177 2.33 0.99 -15.85
C GLU A 177 2.54 -0.40 -16.50
N ASN A 178 2.53 -1.48 -15.68
CA ASN A 178 2.71 -2.85 -16.14
C ASN A 178 2.08 -3.91 -15.20
N HIS A 179 2.21 -5.20 -15.55
CA HIS A 179 1.64 -6.32 -14.78
C HIS A 179 2.45 -6.71 -13.53
N SER A 180 3.62 -6.10 -13.31
CA SER A 180 4.48 -6.41 -12.15
C SER A 180 3.75 -6.20 -10.84
N LYS A 181 4.07 -7.03 -9.85
CA LYS A 181 3.63 -6.88 -8.46
C LYS A 181 4.10 -5.56 -7.83
N THR A 182 5.15 -4.96 -8.38
CA THR A 182 5.76 -3.69 -7.94
C THR A 182 5.51 -2.55 -8.94
N ALA A 183 4.57 -2.72 -9.87
CA ALA A 183 4.29 -1.71 -10.88
C ALA A 183 3.84 -0.40 -10.21
N LYS A 184 4.36 0.72 -10.69
CA LYS A 184 3.90 2.05 -10.25
C LYS A 184 2.55 2.40 -10.87
N ILE A 185 1.82 3.26 -10.17
CA ILE A 185 0.55 3.82 -10.64
C ILE A 185 0.84 4.81 -11.76
N LYS A 186 0.24 4.60 -12.93
CA LYS A 186 0.35 5.49 -14.09
C LYS A 186 -0.83 6.44 -14.18
N THR A 187 -2.03 5.99 -13.84
CA THR A 187 -3.23 6.83 -13.90
C THR A 187 -4.16 6.52 -12.75
N VAL A 188 -4.73 7.57 -12.16
CA VAL A 188 -5.88 7.49 -11.24
C VAL A 188 -7.01 8.29 -11.87
N THR A 189 -8.18 7.68 -11.99
CA THR A 189 -9.44 8.37 -12.32
C THR A 189 -10.33 8.36 -11.09
N SER A 190 -10.58 9.54 -10.52
CA SER A 190 -11.31 9.72 -9.27
C SER A 190 -12.70 10.25 -9.52
N TYR A 191 -13.67 9.69 -8.80
CA TYR A 191 -15.02 10.19 -8.66
C TYR A 191 -15.26 10.49 -7.19
N VAL A 192 -15.63 11.73 -6.88
CA VAL A 192 -15.93 12.15 -5.51
C VAL A 192 -17.33 12.74 -5.48
N ILE A 193 -18.16 12.27 -4.55
CA ILE A 193 -19.51 12.74 -4.34
C ILE A 193 -19.59 13.28 -2.91
N MET A 194 -19.92 14.56 -2.79
CA MET A 194 -20.26 15.18 -1.52
C MET A 194 -21.79 15.37 -1.51
N PRO A 195 -22.53 14.82 -0.53
CA PRO A 195 -23.96 15.08 -0.40
C PRO A 195 -24.21 16.59 -0.29
N GLU A 196 -25.25 17.08 -0.95
CA GLU A 196 -25.58 18.51 -0.99
C GLU A 196 -25.81 19.10 0.42
N GLY A 197 -25.21 20.27 0.67
CA GLY A 197 -25.29 20.99 1.95
C GLY A 197 -24.12 21.95 2.21
N ASP A 198 -23.00 21.78 1.51
CA ASP A 198 -21.75 22.54 1.73
C ASP A 198 -21.10 22.96 0.40
N LEU A 199 -21.72 23.95 -0.25
CA LEU A 199 -21.08 24.82 -1.25
C LEU A 199 -20.99 26.23 -0.66
#